data_AF-A0A1X0RBB2-F1
#
_entry.id   AF-A0A1X0RBB2-F1
#
_cell.length_a   1.000
_cell.length_b   1.000
_cell.length_c   1.000
_cell.angle_alpha   90.00
_cell.angle_beta   90.00
_cell.angle_gamma   90.00
#
_symmetry.space_group_name_H-M   'P 1'
#
loop_
_entity.id
_entity.type
_entity.pdbx_description
1 polymer ?
#
loop_
_entity_poly.entity_id
_entity_poly.type
_entity_poly.pdbx_seq_one_letter_code
_entity_poly.pdbx_strand_id
1 'polypeptide(L)'
;MRALIDSLLNNYHVPPLLFAIRQIKSKKVRVCIDGKQRLTSIYKFMTNEIPYIDYSSGEPVEYYFGPSPVENANLEAMRRTQHNTERRYFSREIIEQFNAHEIVCAEYTDLNEDDEYKIFLRIQLGVSLTTAEKLRANNTPIAKVCNALTAEYTQLEEVLPKRGSANVFQTIAQILCVLKSGRNGFKAPPLQLQTFISSSEAIPQEMVDATGQVLRKLINIIQKPSCVAAFLKHPTDGSKCIWKRIELLCFSIYLYKCNKTRSTEMLAEDCRQMRAYLHQRTHHMYAGNENLQIGLEWIEAKVRENELEELDELSDEHYELYESDNNAVEAPVSKRVKRVVPALARRGGKSSGRGRR
;
A
#
# COMPACT_ATOMS: atom_id res chain seq x y z
N MET A 1 -8.47 38.07 -8.88
CA MET A 1 -7.14 38.60 -9.27
C MET A 1 -6.86 39.97 -8.68
N ARG A 2 -7.81 40.91 -8.61
CA ARG A 2 -7.63 42.26 -8.01
C ARG A 2 -7.32 42.25 -6.50
N ALA A 3 -7.87 41.28 -5.75
CA ALA A 3 -7.59 41.09 -4.33
C ALA A 3 -6.13 40.70 -4.00
N LEU A 4 -5.34 40.24 -4.98
CA LEU A 4 -3.94 39.85 -4.72
C LEU A 4 -3.06 41.08 -4.49
N ILE A 5 -3.18 42.10 -5.33
CA ILE A 5 -2.37 43.32 -5.20
C ILE A 5 -2.71 44.02 -3.88
N ASP A 6 -3.99 44.07 -3.53
CA ASP A 6 -4.46 44.54 -2.23
C ASP A 6 -3.86 43.73 -1.06
N SER A 7 -3.81 42.40 -1.19
CA SER A 7 -3.19 41.55 -0.17
C SER A 7 -1.69 41.80 0.00
N LEU A 8 -0.96 42.05 -1.08
CA LEU A 8 0.47 42.35 -1.04
C LEU A 8 0.73 43.72 -0.40
N LEU A 9 -0.06 44.74 -0.75
CA LEU A 9 0.07 46.09 -0.19
C LEU A 9 -0.25 46.13 1.32
N ASN A 10 -1.22 45.33 1.76
CA ASN A 10 -1.62 45.25 3.17
C ASN A 10 -0.87 44.17 3.98
N ASN A 11 0.14 43.52 3.40
CA ASN A 11 0.91 42.43 4.02
C ASN A 11 0.05 41.26 4.53
N TYR A 12 -1.05 40.95 3.84
CA TYR A 12 -1.82 39.75 4.12
C TYR A 12 -1.09 38.49 3.64
N HIS A 13 -1.36 37.37 4.30
CA HIS A 13 -0.74 36.09 3.97
C HIS A 13 -1.09 35.66 2.54
N VAL A 14 -0.07 35.57 1.68
CA VAL A 14 -0.17 35.00 0.34
C VAL A 14 0.35 33.56 0.39
N PRO A 15 -0.44 32.56 -0.05
CA PRO A 15 0.03 31.17 -0.09
C PRO A 15 1.34 31.02 -0.88
N PRO A 16 2.16 29.98 -0.64
CA PRO A 16 3.38 29.78 -1.40
C PRO A 16 3.15 29.61 -2.91
N LEU A 17 4.16 29.97 -3.70
CA LEU A 17 4.25 29.62 -5.13
C LEU A 17 5.02 28.31 -5.27
N LEU A 18 4.60 27.45 -6.21
CA LEU A 18 5.23 26.14 -6.39
C LEU A 18 5.92 26.03 -7.74
N PHE A 19 7.17 25.58 -7.71
CA PHE A 19 8.00 25.40 -8.90
C PHE A 19 8.63 24.01 -8.97
N ALA A 20 8.68 23.45 -10.17
CA ALA A 20 9.57 22.35 -10.50
C ALA A 20 10.87 22.92 -11.10
N ILE A 21 12.01 22.43 -10.64
CA ILE A 21 13.32 22.81 -11.21
C ILE A 21 13.65 21.86 -12.36
N ARG A 22 13.92 22.42 -13.54
CA ARG A 22 14.36 21.71 -14.75
C ARG A 22 15.73 22.20 -15.17
N GLN A 23 16.59 21.29 -15.60
CA GLN A 23 17.86 21.65 -16.23
C GLN A 23 17.66 21.67 -17.76
N ILE A 24 17.64 22.86 -18.35
CA ILE A 24 17.51 23.05 -19.80
C ILE A 24 18.79 23.73 -20.30
N LYS A 25 19.54 23.06 -21.18
CA LYS A 25 20.77 23.60 -21.80
C LYS A 25 21.73 24.22 -20.76
N SER A 26 21.98 23.50 -19.68
CA SER A 26 22.84 23.92 -18.55
C SER A 26 22.32 25.10 -17.71
N LYS A 27 21.06 25.52 -17.87
CA LYS A 27 20.39 26.50 -17.02
C LYS A 27 19.30 25.85 -16.17
N LYS A 28 19.21 26.23 -14.89
CA LYS A 28 18.09 25.89 -14.01
C LYS A 28 16.89 26.77 -14.37
N VAL A 29 15.84 26.15 -14.88
CA VAL A 29 14.56 26.77 -15.22
C VAL A 29 13.53 26.36 -14.17
N ARG A 30 12.74 27.32 -13.69
CA ARG A 30 11.63 27.09 -12.76
C ARG A 30 10.33 27.00 -13.54
N VAL A 31 9.73 25.81 -13.57
CA VAL A 31 8.42 25.58 -14.18
C VAL A 31 7.35 25.79 -13.11
N CYS A 32 6.42 26.71 -13.34
CA CYS A 32 5.37 27.03 -12.37
C CYS A 32 4.28 25.94 -12.34
N ILE A 33 4.26 25.16 -11.26
CA ILE A 33 3.25 24.13 -11.00
C ILE A 33 1.95 24.81 -10.57
N ASP A 34 2.02 25.66 -9.54
CA ASP A 34 0.90 26.44 -9.00
C ASP A 34 1.28 27.91 -8.79
N GLY A 35 0.29 28.79 -8.94
CA GLY A 35 0.46 30.24 -8.76
C GLY A 35 0.61 31.04 -10.06
N LYS A 36 0.42 30.41 -11.23
CA LYS A 36 0.46 31.08 -12.56
C LYS A 36 -0.37 32.37 -12.60
N GLN A 37 -1.62 32.33 -12.14
CA GLN A 37 -2.50 33.50 -12.14
C GLN A 37 -1.99 34.63 -11.23
N ARG A 38 -1.33 34.27 -10.12
CA ARG A 38 -0.76 35.23 -9.16
C ARG A 38 0.46 35.93 -9.73
N LEU A 39 1.39 35.17 -10.30
CA LEU A 39 2.56 35.69 -11.02
C LEU A 39 2.16 36.60 -12.18
N THR A 40 1.20 36.16 -13.01
CA THR A 40 0.69 36.97 -14.12
C THR A 40 0.06 38.28 -13.62
N SER A 41 -0.68 38.25 -12.51
CA SER A 41 -1.29 39.46 -11.95
C SER A 41 -0.23 40.45 -11.45
N ILE A 42 0.80 39.96 -10.72
CA ILE A 42 1.91 40.80 -10.24
C ILE A 42 2.65 41.42 -11.43
N TYR A 43 3.02 40.60 -12.42
CA TYR A 43 3.71 41.07 -13.62
C TYR A 43 2.91 42.15 -14.35
N LYS A 44 1.63 41.90 -14.62
CA LYS A 44 0.74 42.86 -15.30
C LYS A 44 0.56 44.16 -14.53
N PHE A 45 0.53 44.09 -13.21
CA PHE A 45 0.43 45.29 -12.37
C PHE A 45 1.73 46.11 -12.46
N MET A 46 2.89 45.47 -12.32
CA MET A 46 4.20 46.12 -12.45
C MET A 46 4.46 46.70 -13.84
N THR A 47 3.89 46.11 -14.91
CA THR A 47 3.98 46.63 -16.28
C THR A 47 2.91 47.68 -16.63
N ASN A 48 2.08 48.08 -15.65
CA ASN A 48 0.95 49.00 -15.81
C ASN A 48 -0.13 48.52 -16.81
N GLU A 49 -0.25 47.21 -17.04
CA GLU A 49 -1.34 46.61 -17.84
C GLU A 49 -2.65 46.52 -17.05
N ILE A 50 -2.59 46.38 -15.72
CA ILE A 50 -3.76 46.40 -14.83
C ILE A 50 -3.55 47.39 -13.68
N PRO A 51 -4.59 48.13 -13.25
CA PRO A 51 -4.53 49.00 -12.08
C PRO A 51 -4.89 48.25 -10.78
N TYR A 52 -4.42 48.78 -9.65
CA TYR A 52 -5.04 48.60 -8.34
C TYR A 52 -6.25 49.53 -8.22
N ILE A 53 -7.34 49.08 -7.61
CA ILE A 53 -8.54 49.89 -7.42
C ILE A 53 -8.76 50.08 -5.93
N ASP A 54 -8.61 51.31 -5.46
CA ASP A 54 -8.92 51.71 -4.09
C ASP A 54 -10.42 52.03 -3.96
N TYR A 55 -11.06 51.48 -2.93
CA TYR A 55 -12.46 51.76 -2.59
C TYR A 55 -12.58 52.54 -1.27
N SER A 56 -11.46 52.90 -0.62
CA SER A 56 -11.44 53.56 0.69
C SER A 56 -12.21 54.89 0.71
N SER A 57 -12.23 55.60 -0.42
CA SER A 57 -12.96 56.87 -0.61
C SER A 57 -14.45 56.72 -0.93
N GLY A 58 -14.99 55.49 -1.00
CA GLY A 58 -16.36 55.21 -1.45
C GLY A 58 -16.54 55.17 -2.97
N GLU A 59 -15.76 55.97 -3.71
CA GLU A 59 -15.62 55.88 -5.17
C GLU A 59 -14.38 55.07 -5.57
N PRO A 60 -14.45 54.23 -6.63
CA PRO A 60 -13.32 53.46 -7.11
C PRO A 60 -12.25 54.35 -7.74
N VAL A 61 -11.06 54.37 -7.14
CA VAL A 61 -9.90 55.10 -7.65
C VAL A 61 -8.85 54.13 -8.18
N GLU A 62 -8.47 54.28 -9.45
CA GLU A 62 -7.43 53.46 -10.06
C GLU A 62 -6.02 54.02 -9.81
N TYR A 63 -5.12 53.15 -9.33
CA TYR A 63 -3.68 53.42 -9.18
C TYR A 63 -2.86 52.43 -9.99
N TYR A 64 -1.91 52.96 -10.77
CA TYR A 64 -0.93 52.19 -11.54
C TYR A 64 0.41 52.13 -10.78
N PHE A 65 1.23 51.12 -11.06
CA PHE A 65 2.45 50.86 -10.30
C PHE A 65 3.42 52.03 -10.33
N GLY A 66 3.74 52.57 -11.51
CA GLY A 66 4.59 53.76 -11.61
C GLY A 66 4.92 54.13 -13.06
N PRO A 67 5.36 55.36 -13.34
CA PRO A 67 5.83 55.74 -14.67
C PRO A 67 7.08 54.90 -15.00
N SER A 68 6.93 53.93 -15.91
CA SER A 68 8.07 53.13 -16.38
C SER A 68 9.09 54.05 -17.05
N PRO A 69 10.40 53.93 -16.75
CA PRO A 69 11.45 54.66 -17.46
C PRO A 69 11.65 54.15 -18.89
N VAL A 70 11.10 52.97 -19.22
CA VAL A 70 11.10 52.43 -20.58
C VAL A 70 9.73 52.71 -21.18
N GLU A 71 9.70 53.49 -22.26
CA GLU A 71 8.54 53.67 -23.14
C GLU A 71 8.01 52.29 -23.55
N ASN A 72 7.07 51.74 -22.78
CA ASN A 72 6.38 50.53 -23.17
C ASN A 72 5.61 50.86 -24.45
N ALA A 73 5.84 50.11 -25.54
CA ALA A 73 5.05 50.25 -26.77
C ALA A 73 3.53 50.15 -26.52
N ASN A 74 3.12 49.51 -25.43
CA ASN A 74 1.73 49.46 -24.94
C ASN A 74 1.22 50.79 -24.39
N LEU A 75 2.06 51.66 -23.81
CA LEU A 75 1.67 53.01 -23.37
C LEU A 75 1.34 53.91 -24.56
N GLU A 76 2.10 53.81 -25.67
CA GLU A 76 1.79 54.52 -26.91
C GLU A 76 0.56 53.95 -27.62
N ALA A 77 0.41 52.62 -27.66
CA ALA A 77 -0.75 51.97 -28.26
C ALA A 77 -2.04 52.27 -27.49
N MET A 78 -2.00 52.31 -26.14
CA MET A 78 -3.15 52.64 -25.30
C MET A 78 -3.46 54.15 -25.25
N ARG A 79 -2.46 55.04 -25.39
CA ARG A 79 -2.69 56.49 -25.52
C ARG A 79 -3.53 56.85 -26.75
N ARG A 80 -3.51 56.01 -27.80
CA ARG A 80 -4.28 56.21 -29.03
C ARG A 80 -5.74 55.78 -28.91
N THR A 81 -6.11 55.00 -27.89
CA THR A 81 -7.48 54.47 -27.70
C THR A 81 -8.12 55.04 -26.43
N GLN A 82 -8.71 56.23 -26.58
CA GLN A 82 -9.75 56.88 -25.75
C GLN A 82 -9.57 57.05 -24.23
N HIS A 83 -9.93 58.26 -23.79
CA HIS A 83 -9.94 58.84 -22.43
C HIS A 83 -8.58 59.31 -21.89
N ASN A 84 -8.35 60.61 -22.10
CA ASN A 84 -7.31 61.44 -21.50
C ASN A 84 -7.59 61.67 -19.99
N THR A 85 -7.62 60.59 -19.20
CA THR A 85 -7.57 60.69 -17.74
C THR A 85 -6.11 60.55 -17.32
N GLU A 86 -5.58 61.54 -16.60
CA GLU A 86 -4.26 61.44 -15.99
C GLU A 86 -4.22 60.18 -15.11
N ARG A 87 -3.40 59.20 -15.51
CA ARG A 87 -3.20 57.99 -14.70
C ARG A 87 -2.60 58.40 -13.36
N ARG A 88 -3.23 57.95 -12.29
CA ARG A 88 -2.67 58.08 -10.94
C ARG A 88 -1.66 56.96 -10.73
N TYR A 89 -0.50 57.32 -10.21
CA TYR A 89 0.55 56.37 -9.88
C TYR A 89 0.71 56.29 -8.36
N PHE A 90 1.22 55.16 -7.88
CA PHE A 90 1.63 55.05 -6.48
C PHE A 90 2.80 55.99 -6.17
N SER A 91 2.86 56.42 -4.91
CA SER A 91 4.03 57.16 -4.42
C SER A 91 5.25 56.25 -4.40
N ARG A 92 6.45 56.86 -4.37
CA ARG A 92 7.70 56.11 -4.37
C ARG A 92 7.80 55.17 -3.18
N GLU A 93 7.31 55.58 -2.03
CA GLU A 93 7.33 54.81 -0.78
C GLU A 93 6.50 53.52 -0.92
N ILE A 94 5.31 53.60 -1.52
CA ILE A 94 4.44 52.42 -1.73
C ILE A 94 5.08 51.46 -2.73
N ILE A 95 5.71 51.98 -3.78
CA ILE A 95 6.44 51.18 -4.76
C ILE A 95 7.60 50.43 -4.11
N GLU A 96 8.38 51.13 -3.26
CA GLU A 96 9.49 50.53 -2.52
C GLU A 96 9.00 49.45 -1.55
N GLN A 97 7.89 49.68 -0.85
CA GLN A 97 7.24 48.66 0.00
C GLN A 97 6.78 47.43 -0.80
N PHE A 98 6.14 47.64 -1.94
CA PHE A 98 5.69 46.54 -2.80
C PHE A 98 6.88 45.72 -3.34
N ASN A 99 7.94 46.38 -3.78
CA ASN A 99 9.16 45.72 -4.28
C ASN A 99 9.92 44.96 -3.19
N ALA A 100 9.84 45.41 -1.93
CA ALA A 100 10.44 44.73 -0.79
C ALA A 100 9.62 43.51 -0.33
N HIS A 101 8.42 43.30 -0.86
CA HIS A 101 7.56 42.19 -0.44
C HIS A 101 8.13 40.84 -0.90
N GLU A 102 8.33 39.92 0.05
CA GLU A 102 8.85 38.59 -0.22
C GLU A 102 7.71 37.56 -0.33
N ILE A 103 7.75 36.74 -1.39
CA ILE A 103 6.78 35.65 -1.59
C ILE A 103 7.48 34.31 -1.39
N VAL A 104 6.93 33.49 -0.48
CA VAL A 104 7.45 32.15 -0.22
C VAL A 104 7.33 31.28 -1.47
N CYS A 105 8.44 30.68 -1.88
CA CYS A 105 8.53 29.77 -3.02
C CYS A 105 8.96 28.38 -2.54
N ALA A 106 8.17 27.35 -2.87
CA ALA A 106 8.56 25.97 -2.67
C ALA A 106 9.04 25.37 -4.00
N GLU A 107 10.26 24.85 -3.99
CA GLU A 107 10.92 24.31 -5.17
C GLU A 107 11.12 22.80 -5.03
N TYR A 108 10.70 22.05 -6.05
CA TYR A 108 10.90 20.61 -6.12
C TYR A 108 11.96 20.28 -7.16
N THR A 109 12.91 19.44 -6.77
CA THR A 109 13.91 18.84 -7.66
C THR A 109 13.47 17.43 -8.05
N ASP A 110 13.90 16.97 -9.23
CA ASP A 110 13.72 15.59 -9.70
C ASP A 110 12.27 15.08 -9.77
N LEU A 111 11.29 15.96 -10.04
CA LEU A 111 9.91 15.55 -10.35
C LEU A 111 9.80 15.05 -11.79
N ASN A 112 9.07 13.98 -12.05
CA ASN A 112 8.60 13.67 -13.41
C ASN A 112 7.27 14.41 -13.69
N GLU A 113 6.82 14.41 -14.94
CA GLU A 113 5.58 15.09 -15.36
C GLU A 113 4.32 14.55 -14.63
N ASP A 114 4.27 13.24 -14.39
CA ASP A 114 3.16 12.61 -13.67
C ASP A 114 3.07 13.09 -12.22
N ASP A 115 4.21 13.26 -11.55
CA ASP A 115 4.27 13.72 -10.17
C ASP A 115 3.94 15.22 -10.06
N GLU A 116 4.35 16.04 -11.03
CA GLU A 116 3.88 17.43 -11.15
C GLU A 116 2.35 17.49 -11.28
N TYR A 117 1.78 16.67 -12.15
CA TYR A 117 0.33 16.60 -12.34
C TYR A 117 -0.40 16.16 -11.07
N LYS A 118 0.12 15.16 -10.34
CA LYS A 118 -0.43 14.73 -9.05
C LYS A 118 -0.34 15.83 -7.99
N ILE A 119 0.76 16.58 -7.92
CA ILE A 119 0.92 17.71 -7.00
C ILE A 119 -0.13 18.78 -7.34
N PHE A 120 -0.26 19.14 -8.61
CA PHE A 120 -1.25 20.11 -9.10
C PHE A 120 -2.69 19.70 -8.73
N LEU A 121 -3.07 18.45 -9.02
CA LEU A 121 -4.39 17.93 -8.67
C LEU A 121 -4.65 17.97 -7.17
N ARG A 122 -3.67 17.59 -6.33
CA ARG A 122 -3.85 17.62 -4.87
C ARG A 122 -4.07 19.02 -4.33
N ILE A 123 -3.38 20.02 -4.89
CA ILE A 123 -3.54 21.43 -4.49
C ILE A 123 -4.92 21.95 -4.89
N GLN A 124 -5.39 21.65 -6.10
CA GLN A 124 -6.71 22.09 -6.55
C GLN A 124 -7.87 21.39 -5.84
N LEU A 125 -7.71 20.09 -5.56
CA LEU A 125 -8.76 19.26 -4.96
C LEU A 125 -8.70 19.24 -3.43
N GLY A 126 -7.71 19.87 -2.81
CA GLY A 126 -7.51 19.86 -1.36
C GLY A 126 -7.26 18.46 -0.77
N VAL A 127 -6.81 17.52 -1.60
CA VAL A 127 -6.68 16.10 -1.21
C VAL A 127 -5.41 15.93 -0.38
N SER A 128 -5.60 15.76 0.92
CA SER A 128 -4.53 15.37 1.84
C SER A 128 -3.92 14.02 1.44
N LEU A 129 -2.62 13.85 1.68
CA LEU A 129 -1.99 12.54 1.56
C LEU A 129 -2.78 11.50 2.36
N THR A 130 -3.11 10.39 1.73
CA THR A 130 -3.71 9.23 2.41
C THR A 130 -2.75 8.71 3.47
N THR A 131 -3.27 8.02 4.49
CA THR A 131 -2.43 7.40 5.53
C THR A 131 -1.35 6.50 4.91
N ALA A 132 -1.68 5.75 3.86
CA ALA A 132 -0.73 4.88 3.16
C ALA A 132 0.40 5.67 2.46
N GLU A 133 0.07 6.80 1.82
CA GLU A 133 1.07 7.67 1.18
C GLU A 133 1.99 8.34 2.21
N LYS A 134 1.43 8.80 3.34
CA LYS A 134 2.22 9.34 4.46
C LYS A 134 3.20 8.30 5.00
N LEU A 135 2.74 7.07 5.21
CA LEU A 135 3.57 5.97 5.69
C LEU A 135 4.67 5.60 4.69
N ARG A 136 4.37 5.64 3.39
CA ARG A 136 5.34 5.33 2.33
C ARG A 136 6.43 6.38 2.18
N ALA A 137 6.11 7.64 2.43
CA ALA A 137 7.05 8.76 2.38
C ALA A 137 8.08 8.75 3.53
N ASN A 138 7.90 7.88 4.54
CA ASN A 138 8.89 7.72 5.62
C ASN A 138 10.19 7.14 5.08
N ASN A 139 11.33 7.64 5.56
CA ASN A 139 12.66 7.19 5.16
C ASN A 139 13.29 6.18 6.14
N THR A 140 12.47 5.43 6.87
CA THR A 140 12.92 4.43 7.86
C THR A 140 13.43 3.16 7.18
N PRO A 141 14.27 2.34 7.85
CA PRO A 141 14.70 1.05 7.31
C PRO A 141 13.53 0.16 6.88
N ILE A 142 12.46 0.14 7.67
CA ILE A 142 11.22 -0.61 7.42
C ILE A 142 10.52 -0.10 6.18
N ALA A 143 10.35 1.22 6.05
CA ALA A 143 9.74 1.82 4.87
C ALA A 143 10.56 1.56 3.60
N LYS A 144 11.90 1.55 3.68
CA LYS A 144 12.77 1.20 2.54
C LYS A 144 12.57 -0.25 2.09
N VAL A 145 12.53 -1.19 3.03
CA VAL A 145 12.24 -2.62 2.72
C VAL A 145 10.86 -2.75 2.09
N CYS A 146 9.83 -2.15 2.67
CA CYS A 146 8.48 -2.19 2.12
C CYS A 146 8.40 -1.55 0.72
N ASN A 147 9.14 -0.46 0.47
CA ASN A 147 9.22 0.18 -0.85
C ASN A 147 9.91 -0.71 -1.88
N ALA A 148 11.00 -1.38 -1.51
CA ALA A 148 11.69 -2.35 -2.38
C ALA A 148 10.76 -3.51 -2.76
N LEU A 149 10.10 -4.13 -1.77
CA LEU A 149 9.11 -5.17 -2.01
C LEU A 149 7.91 -4.66 -2.83
N THR A 150 7.46 -3.42 -2.61
CA THR A 150 6.37 -2.81 -3.41
C THR A 150 6.75 -2.67 -4.89
N ALA A 151 8.01 -2.35 -5.18
CA ALA A 151 8.51 -2.25 -6.55
C ALA A 151 8.66 -3.63 -7.21
N GLU A 152 8.99 -4.66 -6.44
CA GLU A 152 9.14 -6.03 -6.93
C GLU A 152 7.79 -6.74 -7.16
N TYR A 153 6.82 -6.56 -6.26
CA TYR A 153 5.55 -7.30 -6.24
C TYR A 153 4.35 -6.43 -6.65
N THR A 154 4.45 -5.70 -7.77
CA THR A 154 3.42 -4.77 -8.24
C THR A 154 2.09 -5.45 -8.60
N GLN A 155 2.14 -6.71 -9.06
CA GLN A 155 0.97 -7.50 -9.48
C GLN A 155 -0.03 -7.73 -8.34
N LEU A 156 0.39 -7.54 -7.08
CA LEU A 156 -0.50 -7.60 -5.94
C LEU A 156 -1.67 -6.61 -6.07
N GLU A 157 -1.52 -5.51 -6.81
CA GLU A 157 -2.58 -4.53 -7.02
C GLU A 157 -3.85 -5.09 -7.71
N GLU A 158 -3.73 -6.20 -8.44
CA GLU A 158 -4.85 -6.82 -9.18
C GLU A 158 -5.95 -7.35 -8.27
N VAL A 159 -5.58 -7.77 -7.06
CA VAL A 159 -6.47 -8.39 -6.08
C VAL A 159 -6.82 -7.48 -4.91
N LEU A 160 -6.28 -6.25 -4.88
CA LEU A 160 -6.56 -5.28 -3.84
C LEU A 160 -7.85 -4.48 -4.13
N PRO A 161 -8.60 -4.06 -3.08
CA PRO A 161 -9.80 -3.24 -3.24
C PRO A 161 -9.55 -1.89 -3.94
N LYS A 162 -8.34 -1.36 -3.77
CA LYS A 162 -7.89 -0.10 -4.37
C LYS A 162 -6.55 -0.33 -5.04
N ARG A 163 -6.45 0.04 -6.31
CA ARG A 163 -5.20 -0.05 -7.09
C ARG A 163 -4.19 1.01 -6.66
N GLY A 164 -2.94 0.83 -7.07
CA GLY A 164 -1.87 1.79 -6.87
C GLY A 164 -0.89 1.42 -5.77
N SER A 165 0.36 1.84 -5.99
CA SER A 165 1.53 1.46 -5.21
C SER A 165 1.47 1.83 -3.72
N ALA A 166 0.72 2.87 -3.33
CA ALA A 166 0.51 3.18 -1.91
C ALA A 166 -0.31 2.10 -1.19
N ASN A 167 -1.31 1.52 -1.86
CA ASN A 167 -2.10 0.41 -1.29
C ASN A 167 -1.29 -0.88 -1.24
N VAL A 168 -0.50 -1.17 -2.28
CA VAL A 168 0.45 -2.29 -2.28
C VAL A 168 1.45 -2.16 -1.14
N PHE A 169 2.04 -0.97 -0.95
CA PHE A 169 2.92 -0.68 0.17
C PHE A 169 2.25 -0.92 1.53
N GLN A 170 1.03 -0.41 1.71
CA GLN A 170 0.29 -0.62 2.97
C GLN A 170 0.04 -2.10 3.24
N THR A 171 -0.33 -2.86 2.22
CA THR A 171 -0.57 -4.30 2.32
C THR A 171 0.71 -5.04 2.69
N ILE A 172 1.82 -4.79 2.00
CA ILE A 172 3.11 -5.42 2.28
C ILE A 172 3.58 -5.09 3.70
N ALA A 173 3.44 -3.83 4.12
CA ALA A 173 3.81 -3.42 5.47
C ALA A 173 2.96 -4.11 6.54
N GLN A 174 1.67 -4.37 6.27
CA GLN A 174 0.81 -5.13 7.17
C GLN A 174 1.21 -6.60 7.24
N ILE A 175 1.49 -7.25 6.10
CA ILE A 175 1.99 -8.63 6.06
C ILE A 175 3.27 -8.73 6.90
N LEU A 176 4.26 -7.88 6.62
CA LEU A 176 5.54 -7.88 7.33
C LEU A 176 5.37 -7.68 8.84
N CYS A 177 4.51 -6.74 9.24
CA CYS A 177 4.20 -6.47 10.64
C CYS A 177 3.58 -7.70 11.33
N VAL A 178 2.63 -8.36 10.67
CA VAL A 178 1.95 -9.56 11.19
C VAL A 178 2.92 -10.72 11.33
N LEU A 179 3.75 -10.96 10.31
CA LEU A 179 4.75 -12.03 10.36
C LEU A 179 5.77 -11.78 11.48
N LYS A 180 6.21 -10.53 11.69
CA LYS A 180 7.11 -10.16 12.80
C LYS A 180 6.47 -10.35 14.17
N SER A 181 5.18 -10.01 14.30
CA SER A 181 4.49 -10.00 15.61
C SER A 181 4.04 -11.38 16.10
N GLY A 182 3.95 -12.38 15.22
CA GLY A 182 3.59 -13.75 15.57
C GLY A 182 2.18 -13.91 16.18
N ARG A 183 1.96 -15.03 16.91
CA ARG A 183 0.68 -15.40 17.55
C ARG A 183 0.17 -14.38 18.59
N ASN A 184 1.05 -13.59 19.20
CA ASN A 184 0.72 -12.82 20.41
C ASN A 184 0.41 -11.34 20.17
N GLY A 185 0.39 -10.87 18.91
CA GLY A 185 0.62 -9.44 18.67
C GLY A 185 -0.31 -8.70 17.72
N PHE A 186 -1.26 -9.34 17.04
CA PHE A 186 -2.10 -8.56 16.12
C PHE A 186 -3.20 -7.81 16.88
N LYS A 187 -2.91 -6.55 17.16
CA LYS A 187 -3.89 -5.50 17.34
C LYS A 187 -3.67 -4.60 16.14
N ALA A 188 -4.40 -4.73 15.04
CA ALA A 188 -4.28 -3.75 13.96
C ALA A 188 -5.32 -2.62 14.05
N PRO A 189 -5.16 -1.66 14.98
CA PRO A 189 -5.43 -0.28 14.65
C PRO A 189 -4.39 0.22 13.64
N PRO A 190 -4.77 1.17 12.76
CA PRO A 190 -3.83 1.94 11.94
C PRO A 190 -2.61 2.51 12.69
N LEU A 191 -2.74 2.76 14.00
CA LEU A 191 -1.70 3.33 14.87
C LEU A 191 -0.50 2.40 15.09
N GLN A 192 -0.71 1.08 15.19
CA GLN A 192 0.40 0.14 15.40
C GLN A 192 1.23 -0.05 14.14
N LEU A 193 0.56 -0.09 12.97
CA LEU A 193 1.26 -0.08 11.68
C LEU A 193 2.09 1.20 11.52
N GLN A 194 1.55 2.34 11.94
CA GLN A 194 2.29 3.61 11.92
C GLN A 194 3.50 3.58 12.84
N THR A 195 3.34 3.06 14.06
CA THR A 195 4.45 2.90 15.02
C THR A 195 5.52 1.96 14.47
N PHE A 196 5.10 0.84 13.88
CA PHE A 196 6.00 -0.12 13.25
C PHE A 196 6.79 0.50 12.10
N ILE A 197 6.12 1.11 11.12
CA ILE A 197 6.81 1.72 9.97
C ILE A 197 7.70 2.89 10.40
N SER A 198 7.31 3.65 11.43
CA SER A 198 8.10 4.79 11.93
C SER A 198 9.27 4.35 12.82
N SER A 199 9.37 3.07 13.16
CA SER A 199 10.50 2.55 13.95
C SER A 199 11.81 2.66 13.18
N SER A 200 12.88 3.02 13.89
CA SER A 200 14.26 3.01 13.36
C SER A 200 14.93 1.64 13.50
N GLU A 201 14.21 0.65 14.04
CA GLU A 201 14.71 -0.72 14.18
C GLU A 201 14.95 -1.36 12.80
N ALA A 202 16.11 -1.99 12.63
CA ALA A 202 16.40 -2.79 11.45
C ALA A 202 15.54 -4.06 11.45
N ILE A 203 14.99 -4.43 10.30
CA ILE A 203 14.27 -5.70 10.15
C ILE A 203 15.29 -6.78 9.82
N PRO A 204 15.29 -7.93 10.55
CA PRO A 204 16.14 -9.06 10.22
C PRO A 204 15.93 -9.52 8.78
N GLN A 205 17.02 -9.81 8.06
CA GLN A 205 16.94 -10.23 6.65
C GLN A 205 16.09 -11.49 6.48
N GLU A 206 16.12 -12.41 7.45
CA GLU A 206 15.26 -13.60 7.49
C GLU A 206 13.77 -13.25 7.40
N MET A 207 13.33 -12.17 8.07
CA MET A 207 11.94 -11.71 8.00
C MET A 207 11.60 -11.09 6.65
N VAL A 208 12.55 -10.42 6.03
CA VAL A 208 12.41 -9.88 4.66
C VAL A 208 12.27 -11.03 3.68
N ASP A 209 13.11 -12.04 3.79
CA ASP A 209 13.12 -13.22 2.91
C ASP A 209 11.86 -14.06 3.09
N ALA A 210 11.41 -14.25 4.34
CA ALA A 210 10.13 -14.89 4.66
C ALA A 210 8.95 -14.14 4.04
N THR A 211 8.94 -12.82 4.16
CA THR A 211 7.89 -11.97 3.55
C THR A 211 7.92 -12.08 2.03
N GLY A 212 9.11 -12.04 1.43
CA GLY A 212 9.29 -12.25 -0.01
C GLY A 212 8.80 -13.62 -0.47
N GLN A 213 9.04 -14.69 0.30
CA GLN A 213 8.50 -16.02 -0.01
C GLN A 213 6.96 -16.05 0.00
N VAL A 214 6.33 -15.43 1.01
CA VAL A 214 4.86 -15.30 1.06
C VAL A 214 4.34 -14.50 -0.14
N LEU A 215 4.97 -13.38 -0.47
CA LEU A 215 4.58 -12.55 -1.62
C LEU A 215 4.73 -13.31 -2.94
N ARG A 216 5.83 -14.07 -3.13
CA ARG A 216 6.00 -14.94 -4.31
C ARG A 216 4.88 -15.98 -4.42
N LYS A 217 4.53 -16.67 -3.33
CA LYS A 217 3.41 -17.62 -3.31
C LYS A 217 2.10 -16.93 -3.71
N LEU A 218 1.83 -15.73 -3.18
CA LEU A 218 0.66 -14.93 -3.57
C LEU A 218 0.67 -14.58 -5.05
N ILE A 219 1.77 -14.05 -5.58
CA ILE A 219 1.88 -13.66 -6.99
C ILE A 219 1.72 -14.89 -7.91
N ASN A 220 2.28 -16.04 -7.55
CA ASN A 220 2.09 -17.28 -8.32
C ASN A 220 0.61 -17.67 -8.43
N ILE A 221 -0.18 -17.48 -7.37
CA ILE A 221 -1.64 -17.73 -7.40
C ILE A 221 -2.35 -16.67 -8.25
N ILE A 222 -1.97 -15.40 -8.13
CA ILE A 222 -2.56 -14.28 -8.89
C ILE A 222 -2.34 -14.45 -10.39
N GLN A 223 -1.12 -14.78 -10.80
CA GLN A 223 -0.73 -14.90 -12.21
C GLN A 223 -1.31 -16.15 -12.89
N LYS A 224 -1.76 -17.14 -12.11
CA LYS A 224 -2.32 -18.38 -12.64
C LYS A 224 -3.82 -18.24 -12.88
N PRO A 225 -4.31 -18.27 -14.13
CA PRO A 225 -5.72 -17.98 -14.44
C PRO A 225 -6.73 -18.92 -13.75
N SER A 226 -6.36 -20.19 -13.53
CA SER A 226 -7.21 -21.16 -12.82
C SER A 226 -7.33 -20.88 -11.32
N CYS A 227 -6.39 -20.11 -10.75
CA CYS A 227 -6.23 -19.93 -9.32
C CYS A 227 -6.67 -18.55 -8.82
N VAL A 228 -6.53 -17.50 -9.65
CA VAL A 228 -6.87 -16.10 -9.29
C VAL A 228 -8.33 -15.93 -8.82
N ALA A 229 -9.23 -16.82 -9.26
CA ALA A 229 -10.62 -16.86 -8.80
C ALA A 229 -10.74 -17.01 -7.27
N ALA A 230 -9.75 -17.61 -6.60
CA ALA A 230 -9.69 -17.73 -5.15
C ALA A 230 -9.69 -16.37 -4.42
N PHE A 231 -9.24 -15.30 -5.08
CA PHE A 231 -9.24 -13.94 -4.53
C PHE A 231 -10.43 -13.11 -5.01
N LEU A 232 -10.88 -13.31 -6.25
CA LEU A 232 -11.84 -12.43 -6.93
C LEU A 232 -13.30 -12.90 -6.86
N LYS A 233 -13.54 -14.15 -6.48
CA LYS A 233 -14.88 -14.72 -6.33
C LYS A 233 -15.21 -15.01 -4.87
N HIS A 234 -16.48 -15.01 -4.55
CA HIS A 234 -17.02 -15.38 -3.26
C HIS A 234 -16.80 -16.89 -3.03
N PRO A 235 -16.41 -17.31 -1.81
CA PRO A 235 -16.03 -18.70 -1.56
C PRO A 235 -17.18 -19.70 -1.65
N THR A 236 -18.44 -19.28 -1.51
CA THR A 236 -19.59 -20.20 -1.47
C THR A 236 -20.50 -20.14 -2.69
N ASP A 237 -20.72 -18.96 -3.26
CA ASP A 237 -21.68 -18.74 -4.37
C ASP A 237 -21.02 -18.32 -5.68
N GLY A 238 -19.69 -18.14 -5.67
CA GLY A 238 -18.92 -17.78 -6.86
C GLY A 238 -19.17 -16.37 -7.41
N SER A 239 -19.97 -15.55 -6.73
CA SER A 239 -20.23 -14.16 -7.11
C SER A 239 -18.96 -13.31 -7.02
N LYS A 240 -18.93 -12.15 -7.69
CA LYS A 240 -17.76 -11.27 -7.61
C LYS A 240 -17.65 -10.71 -6.19
N CYS A 241 -16.52 -10.95 -5.52
CA CYS A 241 -16.30 -10.51 -4.15
C CYS A 241 -14.92 -9.85 -4.02
N ILE A 242 -14.88 -8.73 -3.29
CA ILE A 242 -13.62 -8.04 -3.00
C ILE A 242 -12.88 -8.83 -1.92
N TRP A 243 -11.60 -9.13 -2.16
CA TRP A 243 -10.74 -9.77 -1.17
C TRP A 243 -10.55 -8.85 0.05
N LYS A 244 -11.01 -9.30 1.22
CA LYS A 244 -11.02 -8.48 2.43
C LYS A 244 -9.63 -8.49 3.08
N ARG A 245 -9.31 -7.39 3.75
CA ARG A 245 -7.98 -7.21 4.37
C ARG A 245 -7.64 -8.29 5.39
N ILE A 246 -8.60 -8.70 6.21
CA ILE A 246 -8.39 -9.76 7.20
C ILE A 246 -8.16 -11.14 6.55
N GLU A 247 -8.85 -11.45 5.45
CA GLU A 247 -8.63 -12.70 4.69
C GLU A 247 -7.20 -12.74 4.13
N LEU A 248 -6.72 -11.61 3.60
CA LEU A 248 -5.35 -11.47 3.10
C LEU A 248 -4.32 -11.72 4.19
N LEU A 249 -4.52 -11.15 5.39
CA LEU A 249 -3.58 -11.33 6.49
C LEU A 249 -3.59 -12.76 7.03
N CYS A 250 -4.76 -13.37 7.23
CA CYS A 250 -4.86 -14.78 7.60
C CYS A 250 -4.16 -15.68 6.59
N PHE A 251 -4.43 -15.47 5.30
CA PHE A 251 -3.80 -16.26 4.25
C PHE A 251 -2.29 -16.04 4.16
N SER A 252 -1.81 -14.82 4.41
CA SER A 252 -0.36 -14.54 4.46
C SER A 252 0.33 -15.27 5.61
N ILE A 253 -0.31 -15.37 6.78
CA ILE A 253 0.19 -16.17 7.91
C ILE A 253 0.18 -17.66 7.55
N TYR A 254 -0.88 -18.14 6.90
CA TYR A 254 -0.94 -19.52 6.42
C TYR A 254 0.21 -19.83 5.46
N LEU A 255 0.44 -18.98 4.45
CA LEU A 255 1.52 -19.16 3.48
C LEU A 255 2.92 -19.14 4.08
N TYR A 256 3.09 -18.41 5.19
CA TYR A 256 4.33 -18.39 5.96
C TYR A 256 4.55 -19.70 6.71
N LYS A 257 3.48 -20.31 7.24
CA LYS A 257 3.54 -21.57 8.00
C LYS A 257 3.43 -22.83 7.14
N CYS A 258 2.85 -22.75 5.94
CA CYS A 258 2.59 -23.92 5.11
C CYS A 258 3.89 -24.51 4.53
N ASN A 259 3.94 -25.84 4.43
CA ASN A 259 5.08 -26.53 3.88
C ASN A 259 5.32 -26.18 2.39
N LYS A 260 6.55 -26.37 1.93
CA LYS A 260 7.07 -26.02 0.59
C LYS A 260 6.56 -26.95 -0.52
N THR A 261 5.98 -28.10 -0.17
CA THR A 261 5.48 -29.17 -1.06
C THR A 261 4.14 -28.84 -1.71
N ARG A 262 3.30 -28.00 -1.08
CA ARG A 262 1.95 -27.68 -1.61
C ARG A 262 2.02 -26.88 -2.91
N SER A 263 1.33 -27.41 -3.94
CA SER A 263 1.22 -26.76 -5.26
C SER A 263 0.40 -25.47 -5.23
N THR A 264 0.57 -24.61 -6.23
CA THR A 264 -0.19 -23.36 -6.38
C THR A 264 -1.70 -23.60 -6.38
N GLU A 265 -2.17 -24.67 -7.01
CA GLU A 265 -3.57 -25.08 -7.04
C GLU A 265 -4.11 -25.45 -5.66
N MET A 266 -3.35 -26.23 -4.89
CA MET A 266 -3.71 -26.60 -3.52
C MET A 266 -3.76 -25.35 -2.65
N LEU A 267 -2.79 -24.44 -2.76
CA LEU A 267 -2.80 -23.17 -2.03
C LEU A 267 -4.00 -22.29 -2.40
N ALA A 268 -4.42 -22.29 -3.67
CA ALA A 268 -5.61 -21.56 -4.12
C ALA A 268 -6.90 -22.17 -3.54
N GLU A 269 -6.97 -23.49 -3.44
CA GLU A 269 -8.07 -24.21 -2.78
C GLU A 269 -8.09 -23.94 -1.27
N ASP A 270 -6.93 -24.01 -0.60
CA ASP A 270 -6.77 -23.66 0.81
C ASP A 270 -7.25 -22.23 1.08
N CYS A 271 -6.94 -21.29 0.18
CA CYS A 271 -7.46 -19.92 0.26
C CYS A 271 -8.99 -19.89 0.19
N ARG A 272 -9.63 -20.65 -0.72
CA ARG A 272 -11.09 -20.72 -0.81
C ARG A 272 -11.71 -21.30 0.46
N GLN A 273 -11.14 -22.38 1.00
CA GLN A 273 -11.59 -23.02 2.22
C GLN A 273 -11.48 -22.09 3.43
N MET A 274 -10.35 -21.39 3.59
CA MET A 274 -10.17 -20.38 4.63
C MET A 274 -11.24 -19.27 4.54
N ARG A 275 -11.48 -18.76 3.33
CA ARG A 275 -12.49 -17.72 3.12
C ARG A 275 -13.90 -18.21 3.47
N ALA A 276 -14.25 -19.43 3.06
CA ALA A 276 -15.52 -20.07 3.42
C ALA A 276 -15.67 -20.23 4.94
N TYR A 277 -14.62 -20.71 5.61
CA TYR A 277 -14.57 -20.91 7.05
C TYR A 277 -14.82 -19.61 7.82
N LEU A 278 -14.09 -18.56 7.46
CA LEU A 278 -14.29 -17.26 8.07
C LEU A 278 -15.69 -16.72 7.77
N HIS A 279 -16.23 -16.99 6.59
CA HIS A 279 -17.50 -16.41 6.15
C HIS A 279 -18.66 -16.96 6.98
N GLN A 280 -18.64 -18.27 7.19
CA GLN A 280 -19.64 -18.96 8.00
C GLN A 280 -19.61 -18.52 9.47
N ARG A 281 -18.41 -18.30 10.03
CA ARG A 281 -18.24 -18.04 11.47
C ARG A 281 -18.32 -16.56 11.87
N THR A 282 -18.03 -15.65 10.96
CA THR A 282 -18.01 -14.20 11.28
C THR A 282 -19.30 -13.49 10.90
N HIS A 283 -20.31 -14.19 10.36
CA HIS A 283 -21.57 -13.62 9.88
C HIS A 283 -21.37 -12.37 9.00
N HIS A 284 -20.35 -12.39 8.14
CA HIS A 284 -19.93 -11.29 7.27
C HIS A 284 -19.30 -10.06 7.97
N MET A 285 -19.10 -10.07 9.29
CA MET A 285 -18.58 -8.94 10.08
C MET A 285 -17.04 -8.88 10.16
N TYR A 286 -16.35 -8.71 9.02
CA TYR A 286 -14.90 -8.86 8.94
C TYR A 286 -14.08 -7.62 9.33
N ALA A 287 -14.06 -7.32 10.63
CA ALA A 287 -13.10 -6.44 11.28
C ALA A 287 -12.91 -6.83 12.76
N GLY A 288 -11.74 -6.58 13.34
CA GLY A 288 -11.48 -6.81 14.77
C GLY A 288 -10.65 -8.06 15.10
N ASN A 289 -10.13 -8.10 16.33
CA ASN A 289 -9.19 -9.15 16.78
C ASN A 289 -9.84 -10.52 16.91
N GLU A 290 -11.13 -10.58 17.30
CA GLU A 290 -11.87 -11.84 17.45
C GLU A 290 -11.95 -12.60 16.12
N ASN A 291 -12.22 -11.90 15.02
CA ASN A 291 -12.28 -12.50 13.68
C ASN A 291 -10.91 -12.96 13.17
N LEU A 292 -9.82 -12.29 13.60
CA LEU A 292 -8.48 -12.80 13.32
C LEU A 292 -8.22 -14.09 14.07
N GLN A 293 -8.64 -14.18 15.34
CA GLN A 293 -8.45 -15.39 16.14
C GLN A 293 -9.12 -16.60 15.50
N ILE A 294 -10.35 -16.42 14.98
CA ILE A 294 -11.06 -17.44 14.18
C ILE A 294 -10.22 -17.86 12.97
N GLY A 295 -9.58 -16.91 12.28
CA GLY A 295 -8.67 -17.22 11.17
C GLY A 295 -7.44 -18.00 11.61
N LEU A 296 -6.82 -17.63 12.74
CA LEU A 296 -5.67 -18.33 13.30
C LEU A 296 -6.01 -19.77 13.69
N GLU A 297 -7.20 -20.03 14.24
CA GLU A 297 -7.69 -21.38 14.53
C GLU A 297 -7.76 -22.24 13.26
N TRP A 298 -8.28 -21.70 12.16
CA TRP A 298 -8.30 -22.40 10.88
C TRP A 298 -6.89 -22.73 10.39
N ILE A 299 -5.97 -21.76 10.48
CA ILE A 299 -4.58 -21.94 10.04
C ILE A 299 -3.92 -23.08 10.82
N GLU A 300 -4.12 -23.14 12.12
CA GLU A 300 -3.53 -24.18 12.98
C GLU A 300 -4.13 -25.55 12.74
N ALA A 301 -5.43 -25.63 12.41
CA ALA A 301 -6.05 -26.87 11.98
C ALA A 301 -5.48 -27.32 10.63
N LYS A 302 -5.43 -26.43 9.64
CA LYS A 302 -4.96 -26.75 8.29
C LYS A 302 -3.49 -27.12 8.25
N VAL A 303 -2.62 -26.41 8.97
CA VAL A 303 -1.20 -26.76 9.02
C VAL A 303 -0.99 -28.15 9.60
N ARG A 304 -1.71 -28.53 10.66
CA ARG A 304 -1.63 -29.89 11.24
C ARG A 304 -2.17 -30.96 10.29
N GLU A 305 -3.26 -30.68 9.58
CA GLU A 305 -3.79 -31.59 8.55
C GLU A 305 -2.76 -31.84 7.46
N ASN A 306 -2.13 -30.76 6.95
CA ASN A 306 -1.10 -30.85 5.92
C ASN A 306 0.15 -31.63 6.38
N GLU A 307 0.57 -31.45 7.64
CA GLU A 307 1.70 -32.18 8.22
C GLU A 307 1.41 -33.69 8.33
N LEU A 308 0.14 -34.07 8.56
CA LEU A 308 -0.28 -35.47 8.59
C LEU A 308 -0.35 -36.08 7.17
N GLU A 309 -0.91 -35.33 6.21
CA GLU A 309 -0.96 -35.76 4.79
C GLU A 309 0.43 -36.13 4.25
N GLU A 310 1.45 -35.33 4.57
CA GLU A 310 2.82 -35.58 4.12
C GLU A 310 3.47 -36.81 4.77
N LEU A 311 3.15 -37.09 6.03
CA LEU A 311 3.65 -38.29 6.71
C LEU A 311 3.03 -39.55 6.11
N ASP A 312 1.75 -39.50 5.72
CA ASP A 312 1.06 -40.59 5.04
C ASP A 312 1.63 -40.79 3.61
N GLU A 313 1.85 -39.73 2.84
CA GLU A 313 2.46 -39.83 1.49
C GLU A 313 3.89 -40.43 1.55
N LEU A 314 4.72 -40.02 2.51
CA LEU A 314 6.05 -40.60 2.71
C LEU A 314 6.01 -42.05 3.18
N SER A 315 4.98 -42.43 3.95
CA SER A 315 4.76 -43.81 4.38
C SER A 315 4.34 -44.69 3.20
N ASP A 316 3.46 -44.20 2.33
CA ASP A 316 2.97 -44.92 1.15
C ASP A 316 4.08 -45.09 0.11
N GLU A 317 4.89 -44.05 -0.18
CA GLU A 317 6.07 -44.17 -1.04
C GLU A 317 7.08 -45.20 -0.49
N HIS A 318 7.28 -45.21 0.84
CA HIS A 318 8.14 -46.19 1.50
C HIS A 318 7.53 -47.60 1.47
N TYR A 319 6.21 -47.77 1.48
CA TYR A 319 5.57 -49.08 1.31
C TYR A 319 5.67 -49.59 -0.13
N GLU A 320 5.44 -48.72 -1.13
CA GLU A 320 5.54 -49.07 -2.55
C GLU A 320 6.97 -49.50 -2.95
N LEU A 321 8.00 -48.86 -2.38
CA LEU A 321 9.40 -49.28 -2.55
C LEU A 321 9.63 -50.72 -2.05
N TYR A 322 9.04 -51.11 -0.91
CA TYR A 322 9.19 -52.46 -0.35
C TYR A 322 8.37 -53.52 -1.10
N GLU A 323 7.23 -53.15 -1.70
CA GLU A 323 6.47 -54.07 -2.56
C GLU A 323 7.16 -54.28 -3.91
N SER A 324 7.82 -53.25 -4.46
CA SER A 324 8.53 -53.36 -5.74
C SER A 324 9.78 -54.25 -5.68
N ASP A 325 10.46 -54.33 -4.53
CA ASP A 325 11.62 -55.20 -4.31
C ASP A 325 11.26 -56.66 -3.95
N ASN A 326 10.00 -56.95 -3.56
CA ASN A 326 9.58 -58.30 -3.15
C ASN A 326 8.92 -59.14 -4.26
N ASN A 327 8.85 -58.65 -5.50
CA ASN A 327 8.25 -59.37 -6.63
C ASN A 327 9.23 -60.21 -7.47
N ALA A 328 10.21 -60.86 -6.84
CA ALA A 328 11.06 -61.84 -7.55
C ALA A 328 11.70 -62.91 -6.65
N VAL A 329 10.92 -63.84 -6.08
CA VAL A 329 11.39 -65.24 -5.90
C VAL A 329 10.17 -66.19 -5.90
N GLU A 330 9.82 -66.78 -7.04
CA GLU A 330 9.04 -68.02 -7.04
C GLU A 330 9.93 -69.15 -6.52
N ALA A 331 9.69 -69.59 -5.28
CA ALA A 331 10.30 -70.80 -4.74
C ALA A 331 9.53 -72.04 -5.25
N PRO A 332 10.23 -73.13 -5.64
CA PRO A 332 9.57 -74.29 -6.21
C PRO A 332 8.78 -75.06 -5.14
N VAL A 333 7.58 -75.49 -5.55
CA VAL A 333 6.65 -76.30 -4.76
C VAL A 333 7.30 -77.62 -4.32
N SER A 334 7.56 -77.77 -3.03
CA SER A 334 7.87 -79.07 -2.40
C SER A 334 6.64 -79.63 -1.70
N LYS A 335 6.19 -80.81 -2.16
CA LYS A 335 5.08 -81.58 -1.58
C LYS A 335 5.55 -82.36 -0.34
N ARG A 336 4.61 -82.55 0.61
CA ARG A 336 4.55 -83.46 1.80
C ARG A 336 4.92 -82.83 3.15
N VAL A 337 4.27 -83.09 4.29
CA VAL A 337 3.17 -83.99 4.69
C VAL A 337 2.52 -83.40 5.94
N LYS A 338 1.18 -83.52 6.03
CA LYS A 338 0.37 -83.19 7.22
C LYS A 338 0.79 -84.03 8.42
N ARG A 339 1.04 -83.40 9.58
CA ARG A 339 0.84 -84.05 10.89
C ARG A 339 -0.12 -83.25 11.74
N VAL A 340 -1.11 -83.98 12.24
CA VAL A 340 -2.27 -83.56 13.01
C VAL A 340 -1.89 -83.53 14.51
N VAL A 341 -2.38 -82.48 15.18
CA VAL A 341 -2.60 -82.12 16.61
C VAL A 341 -2.56 -83.27 17.68
N PRO A 342 -2.41 -83.00 19.02
CA PRO A 342 -3.30 -82.11 19.79
C PRO A 342 -2.72 -81.31 20.98
N ALA A 343 -3.53 -80.31 21.34
CA ALA A 343 -3.43 -79.44 22.50
C ALA A 343 -3.51 -80.18 23.85
N LEU A 344 -2.80 -79.66 24.86
CA LEU A 344 -3.13 -79.85 26.26
C LEU A 344 -3.23 -78.49 26.96
N ALA A 345 -4.44 -78.17 27.41
CA ALA A 345 -4.72 -77.12 28.37
C ALA A 345 -4.55 -77.66 29.80
N ARG A 346 -4.02 -76.85 30.73
CA ARG A 346 -4.76 -76.32 31.91
C ARG A 346 -3.86 -75.88 33.06
N ARG A 347 -4.44 -74.90 33.79
CA ARG A 347 -4.22 -74.46 35.19
C ARG A 347 -3.02 -73.55 35.42
N GLY A 348 -3.13 -72.43 36.14
CA GLY A 348 -4.22 -71.87 36.94
C GLY A 348 -3.62 -70.91 37.97
N GLY A 349 -4.37 -69.89 38.40
CA GLY A 349 -4.00 -69.06 39.55
C GLY A 349 -4.33 -67.58 39.41
N LYS A 350 -5.58 -67.21 39.73
CA LYS A 350 -5.94 -65.84 40.13
C LYS A 350 -6.52 -65.92 41.53
N SER A 351 -5.88 -65.25 42.49
CA SER A 351 -6.44 -64.94 43.80
C SER A 351 -6.66 -63.43 43.92
N SER A 352 -7.85 -63.11 44.41
CA SER A 352 -8.52 -61.83 44.58
C SER A 352 -7.97 -60.96 45.71
N GLY A 353 -8.22 -59.66 45.62
CA GLY A 353 -8.34 -58.80 46.81
C GLY A 353 -8.39 -57.31 46.53
N ARG A 354 -9.59 -56.73 46.40
CA ARG A 354 -9.84 -55.32 46.77
C ARG A 354 -11.33 -55.06 46.94
N GLY A 355 -11.74 -54.87 48.20
CA GLY A 355 -13.06 -54.43 48.60
C GLY A 355 -12.94 -53.21 49.53
N ARG A 356 -13.44 -52.08 49.00
CA ARG A 356 -14.16 -50.97 49.65
C ARG A 356 -13.64 -50.34 50.96
N ARG A 357 -13.52 -49.02 50.91
CA ARG A 357 -14.50 -48.16 51.60
C ARG A 357 -15.20 -47.28 50.59
#